data_AF-A0AAD7YDT9-F1
#
_entry.id   AF-A0AAD7YDT9-F1
#
_cell.length_a   1.000
_cell.length_b   1.000
_cell.length_c   1.000
_cell.angle_alpha   90.00
_cell.angle_beta   90.00
_cell.angle_gamma   90.00
#
_symmetry.space_group_name_H-M   'P 1'
#
loop_
_entity.id
_entity.type
_entity.pdbx_description
1 polymer ?
#
loop_
_entity_poly.entity_id
_entity_poly.type
_entity_poly.pdbx_seq_one_letter_code
_entity_poly.pdbx_strand_id
1 'polypeptide(L)'
;MQYRYRAGVFSGVRSYSGVATGGTRICGVYACTGETRESCGLRFSSYIPDATAIFQELVIEAMMPTPALIADLDTNNAVVYPVSSKVSIMPLEAKEFDYTTSKNYTNTIYTMSLKNSSAELLTFAVWGRRFATDGQTEDPPLSDAEGDVTPEITTEGSIPETTTSDATNPDIPATNAPTTEASTTSQPGASAVHLLSRVLFAAMVALICYCQF
;
A
#
# COMPACT_ATOMS: atom_id res chain seq x y z
N MET A 1 15.98 -12.87 -18.36
CA MET A 1 14.81 -12.96 -17.44
C MET A 1 15.02 -11.91 -16.38
N GLN A 2 14.00 -11.14 -16.04
CA GLN A 2 14.10 -10.05 -15.06
C GLN A 2 12.83 -10.03 -14.23
N TYR A 3 12.96 -9.63 -12.98
CA TYR A 3 11.82 -9.39 -12.12
C TYR A 3 10.98 -8.24 -12.67
N ARG A 4 9.66 -8.38 -12.54
CA ARG A 4 8.69 -7.30 -12.69
C ARG A 4 8.30 -6.83 -11.29
N TYR A 5 8.01 -5.56 -11.13
CA TYR A 5 7.63 -5.03 -9.81
C TYR A 5 6.17 -4.63 -9.81
N ARG A 6 5.49 -5.01 -8.74
CA ARG A 6 4.11 -4.61 -8.46
C ARG A 6 4.05 -3.91 -7.12
N ALA A 7 3.24 -2.87 -7.05
CA ALA A 7 2.86 -2.24 -5.80
C ALA A 7 1.62 -2.96 -5.26
N GLY A 8 1.58 -3.23 -3.97
CA GLY A 8 0.45 -3.92 -3.36
C GLY A 8 0.11 -3.40 -1.98
N VAL A 9 -1.19 -3.28 -1.75
CA VAL A 9 -1.77 -2.95 -0.45
C VAL A 9 -2.74 -4.03 -0.01
N PHE A 10 -2.67 -4.37 1.26
CA PHE A 10 -3.62 -5.30 1.88
C PHE A 10 -3.87 -4.87 3.31
N SER A 11 -5.13 -4.89 3.73
CA SER A 11 -5.55 -4.66 5.11
C SER A 11 -6.65 -5.64 5.44
N GLY A 12 -6.30 -6.73 6.10
CA GLY A 12 -7.19 -7.87 6.24
C GLY A 12 -6.65 -8.98 7.12
N VAL A 13 -7.29 -10.14 7.07
CA VAL A 13 -6.90 -11.36 7.78
C VAL A 13 -6.31 -12.36 6.79
N ARG A 14 -5.10 -12.87 7.08
CA ARG A 14 -4.44 -13.90 6.27
C ARG A 14 -4.27 -15.20 7.05
N SER A 15 -4.20 -16.31 6.33
CA SER A 15 -3.77 -17.59 6.86
C SER A 15 -2.24 -17.75 6.90
N TYR A 16 -1.76 -18.40 7.95
CA TYR A 16 -0.39 -18.86 8.15
C TYR A 16 -0.37 -20.38 7.99
N SER A 17 -0.30 -20.82 6.74
CA SER A 17 -0.19 -22.25 6.38
C SER A 17 -1.37 -23.10 6.87
N GLY A 18 -2.56 -22.51 7.04
CA GLY A 18 -3.75 -23.20 7.54
C GLY A 18 -3.75 -23.52 9.03
N VAL A 19 -2.70 -23.15 9.77
CA VAL A 19 -2.58 -23.47 11.21
C VAL A 19 -3.15 -22.35 12.09
N ALA A 20 -2.99 -21.11 11.65
CA ALA A 20 -3.49 -19.93 12.33
C ALA A 20 -3.86 -18.85 11.32
N THR A 21 -4.73 -17.94 11.72
CA THR A 21 -5.03 -16.72 10.97
C THR A 21 -4.59 -15.50 11.77
N GLY A 22 -4.24 -14.44 11.08
CA GLY A 22 -3.87 -13.20 11.74
C GLY A 22 -4.09 -11.96 10.91
N GLY A 23 -4.37 -10.88 11.62
CA GLY A 23 -4.57 -9.57 11.05
C GLY A 23 -3.27 -8.96 10.56
N THR A 24 -3.28 -8.42 9.35
CA THR A 24 -2.13 -7.72 8.80
C THR A 24 -2.54 -6.53 7.95
N ARG A 25 -1.64 -5.55 7.92
CA ARG A 25 -1.66 -4.43 6.98
C ARG A 25 -0.32 -4.39 6.27
N ILE A 26 -0.33 -4.13 4.97
CA ILE A 26 0.89 -4.04 4.19
C ILE A 26 0.72 -3.00 3.09
N CYS A 27 1.79 -2.28 2.82
CA CYS A 27 1.94 -1.40 1.68
C CYS A 27 3.39 -1.54 1.22
N GLY A 28 3.61 -1.87 -0.04
CA GLY A 28 4.97 -2.07 -0.52
C GLY A 28 5.05 -2.47 -1.97
N VAL A 29 6.29 -2.65 -2.42
CA VAL A 29 6.62 -3.17 -3.74
C VAL A 29 7.20 -4.58 -3.64
N TYR A 30 6.86 -5.42 -4.61
CA TYR A 30 7.23 -6.83 -4.66
C TYR A 30 7.75 -7.18 -6.05
N ALA A 31 8.85 -7.92 -6.08
CA ALA A 31 9.38 -8.55 -7.28
C ALA A 31 8.54 -9.77 -7.66
N CYS A 32 8.31 -9.94 -8.96
CA CYS A 32 7.50 -10.99 -9.57
C CYS A 32 8.29 -11.63 -10.71
N THR A 33 8.25 -12.96 -10.78
CA THR A 33 8.99 -13.73 -11.79
C THR A 33 8.29 -13.76 -13.15
N GLY A 34 7.02 -13.38 -13.20
CA GLY A 34 6.20 -13.33 -14.40
C GLY A 34 5.22 -12.16 -14.40
N GLU A 35 4.21 -12.27 -15.26
CA GLU A 35 3.17 -11.26 -15.40
C GLU A 35 2.09 -11.36 -14.33
N THR A 36 1.83 -12.55 -13.80
CA THR A 36 0.69 -12.75 -12.90
C THR A 36 1.06 -12.39 -11.45
N ARG A 37 0.06 -12.04 -10.65
CA ARG A 37 0.24 -11.69 -9.23
C ARG A 37 0.79 -12.88 -8.42
N GLU A 38 0.41 -14.09 -8.78
CA GLU A 38 0.83 -15.34 -8.15
C GLU A 38 2.34 -15.58 -8.32
N SER A 39 2.94 -14.91 -9.31
CA SER A 39 4.39 -14.97 -9.54
C SER A 39 5.20 -14.04 -8.63
N CYS A 40 4.53 -13.19 -7.85
CA CYS A 40 5.14 -12.24 -6.92
C CYS A 40 5.61 -12.91 -5.63
N GLY A 41 6.75 -12.45 -5.11
CA GLY A 41 7.42 -13.09 -3.97
C GLY A 41 8.10 -14.40 -4.31
N LEU A 42 7.96 -14.91 -5.54
CA LEU A 42 8.74 -16.05 -6.04
C LEU A 42 10.13 -15.58 -6.49
N ARG A 43 11.09 -16.51 -6.46
CA ARG A 43 12.45 -16.30 -6.99
C ARG A 43 12.65 -17.10 -8.26
N PHE A 44 13.53 -16.61 -9.13
CA PHE A 44 14.05 -17.46 -10.20
C PHE A 44 14.78 -18.68 -9.61
N SER A 45 14.66 -19.82 -10.28
CA SER A 45 15.26 -21.09 -9.84
C SER A 45 16.78 -21.06 -9.80
N SER A 46 17.40 -20.19 -10.60
CA SER A 46 18.83 -19.90 -10.61
C SER A 46 19.08 -18.41 -10.36
N TYR A 47 20.24 -18.08 -9.80
CA TYR A 47 20.69 -16.68 -9.74
C TYR A 47 20.86 -16.13 -11.16
N ILE A 48 20.34 -14.94 -11.39
CA ILE A 48 20.47 -14.22 -12.65
C ILE A 48 21.03 -12.84 -12.30
N PRO A 49 22.24 -12.49 -12.75
CA PRO A 49 22.80 -11.16 -12.49
C PRO A 49 21.93 -10.10 -13.16
N ASP A 50 21.84 -8.93 -12.54
CA ASP A 50 21.09 -7.77 -13.05
C ASP A 50 19.62 -8.07 -13.36
N ALA A 51 19.03 -9.04 -12.64
CA ALA A 51 17.63 -9.41 -12.82
C ALA A 51 16.66 -8.45 -12.11
N THR A 52 17.14 -7.59 -11.22
CA THR A 52 16.33 -6.61 -10.48
C THR A 52 16.26 -5.26 -11.18
N ALA A 53 15.21 -4.50 -10.89
CA ALA A 53 15.14 -3.11 -11.33
C ALA A 53 16.04 -2.23 -10.45
N ILE A 54 16.53 -1.12 -11.01
CA ILE A 54 17.23 -0.07 -10.29
C ILE A 54 16.21 1.00 -9.91
N PHE A 55 16.06 1.25 -8.61
CA PHE A 55 15.19 2.30 -8.10
C PHE A 55 16.03 3.53 -7.76
N GLN A 56 16.02 4.54 -8.63
CA GLN A 56 16.67 5.83 -8.34
C GLN A 56 16.02 6.51 -7.13
N GLU A 57 14.69 6.37 -7.05
CA GLU A 57 13.88 6.84 -5.94
C GLU A 57 12.77 5.83 -5.68
N LEU A 58 12.60 5.46 -4.42
CA LEU A 58 11.53 4.60 -3.96
C LEU A 58 11.11 5.04 -2.57
N VAL A 59 9.87 5.50 -2.46
CA VAL A 59 9.25 5.94 -1.22
C VAL A 59 7.92 5.23 -1.03
N ILE A 60 7.79 4.59 0.13
CA ILE A 60 6.56 3.97 0.58
C ILE A 60 5.96 4.85 1.66
N GLU A 61 4.76 5.37 1.42
CA GLU A 61 3.98 6.08 2.42
C GLU A 61 2.73 5.28 2.77
N ALA A 62 2.72 4.71 3.98
CA ALA A 62 1.61 3.92 4.46
C ALA A 62 0.88 4.66 5.58
N MET A 63 -0.39 4.99 5.36
CA MET A 63 -1.25 5.53 6.39
C MET A 63 -2.06 4.41 7.04
N MET A 64 -1.87 4.18 8.33
CA MET A 64 -2.58 3.14 9.09
C MET A 64 -3.13 3.71 10.40
N PRO A 65 -4.24 3.17 10.94
CA PRO A 65 -4.72 3.53 12.27
C PRO A 65 -3.63 3.43 13.33
N THR A 66 -3.54 4.47 14.16
CA THR A 66 -2.53 4.56 15.23
C THR A 66 -2.74 3.43 16.23
N PRO A 67 -1.70 2.64 16.55
CA PRO A 67 -1.82 1.61 17.58
C PRO A 67 -2.32 2.19 18.90
N ALA A 68 -3.33 1.53 19.47
CA ALA A 68 -3.95 1.92 20.74
C ALA A 68 -3.62 0.88 21.81
N LEU A 69 -3.36 1.35 23.04
CA LEU A 69 -3.13 0.49 24.19
C LEU A 69 -4.42 -0.25 24.55
N ILE A 70 -4.34 -1.57 24.70
CA ILE A 70 -5.38 -2.41 25.28
C ILE A 70 -5.11 -2.54 26.77
N ALA A 71 -5.89 -1.86 27.59
CA ALA A 71 -5.66 -1.74 29.04
C ALA A 71 -5.53 -3.10 29.75
N ASP A 72 -6.37 -4.06 29.37
CA ASP A 72 -6.39 -5.39 30.01
C ASP A 72 -5.14 -6.25 29.71
N LEU A 73 -4.41 -5.91 28.64
CA LEU A 73 -3.25 -6.67 28.17
C LEU A 73 -1.93 -5.88 28.29
N ASP A 74 -1.99 -4.63 28.75
CA ASP A 74 -0.87 -3.68 28.81
C ASP A 74 -0.01 -3.67 27.53
N THR A 75 -0.66 -3.72 26.37
CA THR A 75 0.02 -3.80 25.07
C THR A 75 -0.77 -3.11 23.97
N ASN A 76 -0.07 -2.71 22.91
CA ASN A 76 -0.71 -2.10 21.74
C ASN A 76 -1.49 -3.16 20.94
N ASN A 77 -2.64 -2.77 20.40
CA ASN A 77 -3.47 -3.61 19.54
C ASN A 77 -2.87 -3.88 18.13
N ALA A 78 -1.79 -3.19 17.80
CA ALA A 78 -1.11 -3.28 16.51
C ALA A 78 0.37 -2.93 16.66
N VAL A 79 1.17 -3.34 15.69
CA VAL A 79 2.57 -2.94 15.55
C VAL A 79 2.94 -2.87 14.07
N VAL A 80 3.83 -1.95 13.69
CA VAL A 80 4.21 -1.67 12.30
C VAL A 80 5.73 -1.60 12.18
N TYR A 81 6.28 -2.26 11.16
CA TYR A 81 7.71 -2.40 10.91
C TYR A 81 8.05 -2.07 9.45
N PRO A 82 9.22 -1.47 9.19
CA PRO A 82 9.81 -1.48 7.86
C PRO A 82 10.33 -2.89 7.55
N VAL A 83 10.01 -3.41 6.37
CA VAL A 83 10.42 -4.73 5.90
C VAL A 83 11.07 -4.60 4.54
N SER A 84 12.25 -5.19 4.39
CA SER A 84 12.95 -5.25 3.12
C SER A 84 13.62 -6.60 2.94
N SER A 85 13.82 -7.00 1.69
CA SER A 85 14.59 -8.19 1.36
C SER A 85 15.30 -7.99 0.03
N LYS A 86 16.58 -8.35 -0.01
CA LYS A 86 17.39 -8.44 -1.23
C LYS A 86 17.17 -9.80 -1.90
N VAL A 87 17.63 -9.95 -3.15
CA VAL A 87 17.63 -11.25 -3.86
C VAL A 87 18.40 -12.35 -3.10
N SER A 88 19.34 -11.96 -2.24
CA SER A 88 20.07 -12.85 -1.33
C SER A 88 19.27 -13.27 -0.09
N ILE A 89 17.99 -12.88 0.04
CA ILE A 89 17.13 -13.11 1.21
C ILE A 89 17.65 -12.41 2.48
N MET A 90 18.55 -11.44 2.33
CA MET A 90 19.04 -10.62 3.41
C MET A 90 18.25 -9.31 3.49
N PRO A 91 17.94 -8.80 4.70
CA PRO A 91 17.37 -7.47 4.83
C PRO A 91 18.36 -6.40 4.32
N LEU A 92 17.83 -5.23 4.01
CA LEU A 92 18.68 -4.03 3.87
C LEU A 92 19.31 -3.68 5.22
N GLU A 93 20.52 -3.13 5.17
CA GLU A 93 21.12 -2.53 6.34
C GLU A 93 20.39 -1.24 6.71
N ALA A 94 20.38 -0.88 8.00
CA ALA A 94 19.69 0.33 8.48
C ALA A 94 20.18 1.64 7.83
N LYS A 95 21.39 1.65 7.25
CA LYS A 95 21.94 2.82 6.53
C LYS A 95 21.44 2.93 5.09
N GLU A 96 20.84 1.88 4.53
CA GLU A 96 20.41 1.79 3.14
C GLU A 96 18.98 2.30 2.91
N PHE A 97 18.28 2.67 3.99
CA PHE A 97 16.95 3.27 3.94
C PHE A 97 16.76 4.28 5.07
N ASP A 98 15.75 5.14 4.94
CA ASP A 98 15.17 5.90 6.05
C ASP A 98 13.81 5.33 6.41
N TYR A 99 13.46 5.41 7.68
CA TYR A 99 12.13 5.08 8.18
C TYR A 99 11.71 6.10 9.23
N THR A 100 10.59 6.78 8.98
CA THR A 100 10.05 7.80 9.88
C THR A 100 8.57 7.56 10.11
N THR A 101 8.08 8.10 11.23
CA THR A 101 6.67 8.01 11.63
C THR A 101 6.15 9.37 12.02
N SER A 102 4.98 9.75 11.51
CA SER A 102 4.30 10.98 11.92
C SER A 102 2.84 10.68 12.28
N LYS A 103 2.35 11.28 13.36
CA LYS A 103 0.93 11.15 13.74
C LYS A 103 0.08 12.12 12.92
N ASN A 104 -1.03 11.62 12.40
CA ASN A 104 -2.02 12.37 11.64
C ASN A 104 -3.42 12.02 12.18
N TYR A 105 -3.89 12.79 13.16
CA TYR A 105 -5.14 12.55 13.90
C TYR A 105 -5.24 11.13 14.46
N THR A 106 -6.15 10.30 13.94
CA THR A 106 -6.38 8.90 14.34
C THR A 106 -5.41 7.93 13.64
N ASN A 107 -4.68 8.39 12.63
CA ASN A 107 -3.75 7.59 11.85
C ASN A 107 -2.30 7.94 12.17
N THR A 108 -1.40 7.00 11.86
CA THR A 108 0.04 7.21 11.81
C THR A 108 0.48 7.00 10.36
N ILE A 109 1.24 7.95 9.83
CA ILE A 109 1.88 7.87 8.52
C ILE A 109 3.28 7.29 8.76
N TYR A 110 3.55 6.18 8.09
CA TYR A 110 4.83 5.48 8.09
C TYR A 110 5.49 5.70 6.74
N THR A 111 6.62 6.39 6.73
CA THR A 111 7.37 6.71 5.50
C THR A 111 8.66 5.90 5.49
N MET A 112 8.86 5.09 4.46
CA MET A 112 10.08 4.33 4.23
C MET A 112 10.69 4.72 2.89
N SER A 113 11.93 5.21 2.89
CA SER A 113 12.60 5.73 1.68
C SER A 113 13.90 4.98 1.42
N LEU A 114 14.11 4.54 0.18
CA LEU A 114 15.34 3.85 -0.22
C LEU A 114 16.47 4.86 -0.42
N LYS A 115 17.65 4.61 0.19
CA LYS A 115 18.87 5.40 -0.04
C LYS A 115 19.80 4.73 -1.05
N ASN A 116 19.90 3.41 -0.98
CA ASN A 116 20.78 2.65 -1.87
C ASN A 116 20.02 2.25 -3.15
N SER A 117 20.15 3.05 -4.20
CA SER A 117 19.53 2.76 -5.51
C SER A 117 20.08 1.50 -6.18
N SER A 118 21.25 1.02 -5.77
CA SER A 118 21.88 -0.21 -6.27
C SER A 118 21.45 -1.46 -5.50
N ALA A 119 20.49 -1.33 -4.57
CA ALA A 119 19.97 -2.49 -3.85
C ALA A 119 19.19 -3.43 -4.78
N GLU A 120 19.60 -4.69 -4.84
CA GLU A 120 18.89 -5.75 -5.58
C GLU A 120 17.64 -6.22 -4.80
N LEU A 121 16.56 -5.43 -4.86
CA LEU A 121 15.36 -5.63 -4.03
C LEU A 121 14.46 -6.77 -4.54
N LEU A 122 14.04 -7.67 -3.65
CA LEU A 122 12.85 -8.52 -3.84
C LEU A 122 11.60 -7.88 -3.25
N THR A 123 11.73 -7.17 -2.13
CA THR A 123 10.62 -6.42 -1.54
C THR A 123 11.12 -5.23 -0.73
N PHE A 124 10.28 -4.20 -0.69
CA PHE A 124 10.48 -3.00 0.11
C PHE A 124 9.09 -2.50 0.53
N ALA A 125 8.78 -2.61 1.81
CA ALA A 125 7.41 -2.50 2.31
C ALA A 125 7.34 -2.00 3.76
N VAL A 126 6.20 -1.40 4.10
CA VAL A 126 5.77 -1.21 5.48
C VAL A 126 4.76 -2.31 5.81
N TRP A 127 5.04 -3.11 6.83
CA TRP A 127 4.22 -4.24 7.25
C TRP A 127 3.77 -4.09 8.69
N GLY A 128 2.50 -4.33 8.95
CA GLY A 128 1.89 -4.24 10.26
C GLY A 128 1.07 -5.46 10.65
N ARG A 129 1.01 -5.70 11.96
CA ARG A 129 0.12 -6.66 12.61
C ARG A 129 -1.08 -5.96 13.22
N ARG A 130 -2.22 -6.64 13.18
CA ARG A 130 -3.44 -6.26 13.88
C ARG A 130 -3.86 -7.42 14.79
N PHE A 131 -3.53 -7.33 16.07
CA PHE A 131 -3.73 -8.44 17.00
C PHE A 131 -5.21 -8.69 17.30
N ALA A 132 -6.06 -7.66 17.24
CA ALA A 132 -7.50 -7.77 17.49
C ALA A 132 -8.25 -8.65 16.48
N THR A 133 -7.65 -8.94 15.33
CA THR A 133 -8.24 -9.77 14.28
C THR A 133 -7.54 -11.13 14.13
N ASP A 134 -6.66 -11.49 15.07
CA ASP A 134 -6.06 -12.82 15.08
C ASP A 134 -7.10 -13.90 15.40
N GLY A 135 -7.05 -15.03 14.70
CA GLY A 135 -8.03 -16.12 14.81
C GLY A 135 -9.35 -15.91 14.08
N GLN A 136 -9.56 -14.77 13.41
CA GLN A 136 -10.74 -14.53 12.57
C GLN A 136 -10.64 -15.29 11.22
N THR A 137 -11.75 -15.41 10.50
CA THR A 137 -11.78 -16.01 9.16
C THR A 137 -10.84 -15.24 8.22
N GLU A 138 -10.09 -15.95 7.38
CA GLU A 138 -9.26 -15.32 6.36
C GLU A 138 -10.11 -14.58 5.32
N ASP A 139 -9.60 -13.44 4.86
CA ASP A 139 -10.25 -12.72 3.78
C ASP A 139 -10.09 -13.50 2.46
N PRO A 140 -11.12 -13.52 1.61
CA PRO A 140 -11.05 -14.22 0.34
C PRO A 140 -9.96 -13.61 -0.55
N PRO A 141 -9.34 -14.43 -1.43
CA PRO A 141 -8.39 -13.90 -2.41
C PRO A 141 -9.09 -12.89 -3.33
N LEU A 142 -8.42 -11.78 -3.60
CA LEU A 142 -8.87 -10.81 -4.60
C LEU A 142 -8.98 -11.46 -5.97
N SER A 143 -10.05 -11.19 -6.70
CA SER A 143 -10.16 -11.63 -8.09
C SER A 143 -9.13 -10.91 -8.98
N ASP A 144 -8.69 -11.55 -10.07
CA ASP A 144 -7.70 -10.96 -10.98
C ASP A 144 -8.23 -9.72 -11.71
N ALA A 145 -9.55 -9.60 -11.86
CA ALA A 145 -10.21 -8.43 -12.46
C ALA A 145 -10.20 -7.20 -11.55
N GLU A 146 -10.13 -7.40 -10.22
CA GLU A 146 -10.11 -6.34 -9.22
C GLU A 146 -8.69 -6.08 -8.68
N GLY A 147 -7.77 -7.01 -8.90
CA GLY A 147 -6.43 -7.04 -8.32
C GLY A 147 -5.29 -6.60 -9.22
N ASP A 148 -5.53 -6.25 -10.48
CA ASP A 148 -4.48 -5.72 -11.36
C ASP A 148 -4.90 -4.39 -12.00
N VAL A 149 -4.90 -3.33 -11.20
CA VAL A 149 -5.21 -1.99 -11.70
C VAL A 149 -3.92 -1.38 -12.22
N THR A 150 -3.66 -1.52 -13.52
CA THR A 150 -2.60 -0.74 -14.19
C THR A 150 -3.06 0.73 -14.18
N PRO A 151 -2.30 1.67 -13.58
CA PRO A 151 -2.66 3.08 -13.65
C PRO A 151 -2.68 3.51 -15.11
N GLU A 152 -3.86 3.91 -15.59
CA GLU A 152 -4.02 4.50 -16.93
C GLU A 152 -3.40 5.91 -16.88
N ILE A 153 -2.33 6.13 -17.65
CA ILE A 153 -1.74 7.47 -17.78
C ILE A 153 -2.68 8.29 -18.66
N THR A 154 -3.60 9.02 -18.05
CA THR A 154 -4.39 10.02 -18.77
C THR A 154 -3.46 11.13 -19.22
N THR A 155 -3.13 11.12 -20.51
CA THR A 155 -2.38 12.22 -21.13
C THR A 155 -3.36 13.35 -21.42
N GLU A 156 -3.79 14.09 -20.39
CA GLU A 156 -4.49 15.35 -20.61
C GLU A 156 -3.48 16.48 -20.80
N GLY A 157 -3.17 16.72 -22.07
CA GLY A 157 -2.61 17.97 -22.51
C GLY A 157 -3.66 19.08 -22.53
N SER A 158 -3.14 20.30 -22.52
CA SER A 158 -3.78 21.58 -22.87
C SER A 158 -4.73 22.21 -21.84
N ILE A 159 -4.14 23.12 -21.08
CA ILE A 159 -4.76 24.28 -20.43
C ILE A 159 -5.59 25.07 -21.45
N PRO A 160 -6.88 25.37 -21.19
CA PRO A 160 -7.55 26.50 -21.80
C PRO A 160 -7.48 27.72 -20.89
N GLU A 161 -7.04 28.84 -21.46
CA GLU A 161 -7.12 30.18 -20.89
C GLU A 161 -8.51 30.48 -20.31
N THR A 162 -8.53 31.00 -19.08
CA THR A 162 -9.73 31.56 -18.45
C THR A 162 -9.82 33.05 -18.77
N THR A 163 -10.85 33.44 -19.50
CA THR A 163 -11.26 34.84 -19.71
C THR A 163 -12.48 35.15 -18.83
N THR A 164 -12.39 36.26 -18.11
CA THR A 164 -13.32 36.80 -17.11
C THR A 164 -14.65 37.32 -17.70
N SER A 165 -15.74 37.20 -16.91
CA SER A 165 -16.97 38.06 -16.81
C SER A 165 -18.19 37.16 -16.49
N ASP A 166 -19.23 37.52 -15.73
CA ASP A 166 -19.54 38.60 -14.79
C ASP A 166 -20.73 38.09 -13.91
N ALA A 167 -21.04 38.82 -12.85
CA ALA A 167 -22.02 38.54 -11.80
C ALA A 167 -23.47 38.21 -12.24
N THR A 168 -24.27 37.56 -11.37
CA THR A 168 -25.44 38.12 -10.64
C THR A 168 -26.21 37.01 -9.88
N ASN A 169 -26.43 37.23 -8.57
CA ASN A 169 -27.38 36.54 -7.66
C ASN A 169 -28.60 37.51 -7.48
N PRO A 170 -29.85 37.09 -7.15
CA PRO A 170 -30.18 36.72 -5.77
C PRO A 170 -31.37 35.75 -5.52
N ASP A 171 -31.38 35.23 -4.28
CA ASP A 171 -32.50 34.97 -3.36
C ASP A 171 -33.12 33.55 -3.12
N ILE A 172 -33.28 33.33 -1.81
CA ILE A 172 -33.60 32.19 -0.89
C ILE A 172 -35.14 32.21 -0.58
N PRO A 173 -35.91 31.18 -0.06
CA PRO A 173 -35.66 30.39 1.17
C PRO A 173 -36.18 28.93 1.35
N ALA A 174 -35.45 28.23 2.24
CA ALA A 174 -35.85 27.37 3.38
C ALA A 174 -36.88 26.22 3.26
N THR A 175 -36.59 25.09 3.94
CA THR A 175 -37.31 24.61 5.16
C THR A 175 -37.35 23.06 5.35
N ASN A 176 -36.85 22.62 6.51
CA ASN A 176 -37.18 21.47 7.39
C ASN A 176 -36.85 19.97 7.11
N ALA A 177 -36.43 19.35 8.22
CA ALA A 177 -36.04 17.96 8.59
C ALA A 177 -37.24 16.94 8.57
N PRO A 178 -37.22 15.70 9.15
CA PRO A 178 -36.21 14.95 9.95
C PRO A 178 -36.10 13.40 9.73
N THR A 179 -35.22 12.73 10.52
CA THR A 179 -35.27 11.29 10.98
C THR A 179 -34.97 10.19 9.92
N THR A 180 -34.35 9.01 10.13
CA THR A 180 -33.87 8.18 11.26
C THR A 180 -32.90 7.12 10.68
N GLU A 181 -32.20 6.39 11.56
CA GLU A 181 -31.69 5.01 11.45
C GLU A 181 -30.23 4.77 11.04
N ALA A 182 -29.50 4.24 12.03
CA ALA A 182 -28.28 3.48 11.87
C ALA A 182 -28.57 2.18 11.12
N SER A 183 -27.73 1.86 10.14
CA SER A 183 -27.53 0.47 9.71
C SER A 183 -26.04 0.27 9.42
N THR A 184 -25.41 -0.47 10.32
CA THR A 184 -24.06 -1.01 10.19
C THR A 184 -23.99 -1.93 8.98
N THR A 185 -23.37 -1.45 7.91
CA THR A 185 -22.89 -2.30 6.82
C THR A 185 -21.38 -2.40 6.95
N SER A 186 -20.88 -3.54 7.42
CA SER A 186 -19.46 -3.89 7.37
C SER A 186 -19.05 -4.01 5.90
N GLN A 187 -18.36 -3.00 5.39
CA GLN A 187 -17.85 -2.97 4.02
C GLN A 187 -16.51 -3.73 3.97
N PRO A 188 -16.29 -4.64 2.99
CA PRO A 188 -15.08 -5.46 2.93
C PRO A 188 -13.82 -4.62 2.70
N GLY A 189 -12.73 -5.07 3.32
CA GLY A 189 -11.41 -4.43 3.32
C GLY A 189 -10.87 -4.20 1.91
N ALA A 190 -10.57 -2.94 1.58
CA ALA A 190 -9.92 -2.59 0.33
C ALA A 190 -8.50 -3.18 0.32
N SER A 191 -8.30 -4.20 -0.50
CA SER A 191 -7.00 -4.63 -0.96
C SER A 191 -6.92 -4.30 -2.45
N ALA A 192 -5.85 -3.63 -2.85
CA ALA A 192 -5.60 -3.22 -4.24
C ALA A 192 -4.14 -3.51 -4.59
N VAL A 193 -3.89 -3.96 -5.81
CA VAL A 193 -2.54 -4.19 -6.33
C VAL A 193 -2.44 -3.46 -7.67
N HIS A 194 -1.39 -2.66 -7.81
CA HIS A 194 -1.14 -1.83 -8.98
C HIS A 194 0.09 -2.32 -9.73
N LEU A 195 -0.04 -2.53 -11.04
CA LEU A 195 1.08 -2.86 -11.91
C LEU A 195 1.87 -1.61 -12.27
N LEU A 196 3.18 -1.62 -12.01
CA LEU A 196 4.08 -0.59 -12.54
C LEU A 196 4.54 -1.06 -13.94
N SER A 197 3.95 -0.46 -14.98
CA SER A 197 4.26 -0.81 -16.38
C SER A 197 5.58 -0.18 -16.86
N ARG A 198 6.22 -0.89 -17.80
CA ARG A 198 7.53 -0.61 -18.38
C ARG A 198 7.46 0.49 -19.45
N VAL A 199 7.59 1.76 -19.07
CA VAL A 199 7.98 2.82 -20.02
C VAL A 199 8.94 3.81 -19.35
N LEU A 200 10.21 3.67 -19.74
CA LEU A 200 11.29 4.66 -19.79
C LEU A 200 11.55 5.61 -18.59
N PHE A 201 12.78 5.50 -18.07
CA PHE A 201 13.60 6.57 -17.50
C PHE A 201 13.01 7.39 -16.34
N ALA A 202 13.54 7.13 -15.13
CA ALA A 202 13.56 8.10 -14.03
C ALA A 202 12.20 8.72 -13.69
N ALA A 203 11.28 7.90 -13.18
CA ALA A 203 10.06 8.42 -12.56
C ALA A 203 10.05 8.05 -11.08
N MET A 204 10.13 9.09 -10.25
CA MET A 204 9.82 9.11 -8.82
C MET A 204 8.55 8.26 -8.54
N VAL A 205 8.71 7.08 -7.95
CA VAL A 205 7.58 6.25 -7.51
C VAL A 205 7.31 6.58 -6.06
N ALA A 206 6.43 7.56 -5.83
CA ALA A 206 5.78 7.79 -4.55
C ALA A 206 4.50 6.95 -4.51
N LEU A 207 4.51 5.85 -3.74
CA LEU A 207 3.31 5.04 -3.54
C LEU A 207 2.62 5.49 -2.25
N ILE A 208 1.50 6.21 -2.40
CA ILE A 208 0.66 6.63 -1.28
C ILE A 208 -0.41 5.56 -1.07
N CYS A 209 -0.30 4.83 0.04
CA CYS A 209 -1.24 3.78 0.41
C CYS A 209 -2.21 4.29 1.49
N TYR A 210 -3.48 4.47 1.13
CA TYR A 210 -4.56 4.72 2.07
C TYR A 210 -5.16 3.40 2.55
N CYS A 211 -4.87 2.99 3.79
CA CYS A 211 -5.64 1.96 4.48
C CYS A 211 -6.65 2.64 5.42
N GLN A 212 -7.76 3.15 4.87
CA GLN A 212 -8.86 3.69 5.68
C GLN A 212 -9.79 2.58 6.14
N PHE A 213 -9.80 2.27 7.45
CA PHE A 213 -10.91 1.63 8.18
C PHE A 213 -10.82 2.02 9.66
#